data_AF-A0A967T4W3-F1
#
_entry.id   AF-A0A967T4W3-F1
#
_cell.length_a   1.000
_cell.length_b   1.000
_cell.length_c   1.000
_cell.angle_alpha   90.00
_cell.angle_beta   90.00
_cell.angle_gamma   90.00
#
_symmetry.space_group_name_H-M   'P 1'
#
loop_
_entity.id
_entity.type
_entity.pdbx_description
1 polymer ?
#
loop_
_entity_poly.entity_id
_entity_poly.type
_entity_poly.pdbx_seq_one_letter_code
_entity_poly.pdbx_strand_id
1 'polypeptide(L)'
;GVSAGYLEQIGAFGRPDRDPRERVISVAYFALIPSGRLAIQAASDAKDARLFNLDEVPDLAFDHAKMLRYARERLKDKADDPAVVLQLMPATFTLTELQRVFELILGRALD
;
A
#
# COMPACT_ATOMS: atom_id res chain seq x y z
N GLY A 1 3.31 -16.22 -5.73
CA GLY A 1 3.16 -15.09 -4.80
C GLY A 1 3.95 -13.89 -5.30
N VAL A 2 3.84 -12.74 -4.65
CA VAL A 2 4.54 -11.51 -5.03
C VAL A 2 5.66 -11.20 -4.03
N SER A 3 6.84 -10.80 -4.52
CA SER A 3 7.95 -10.34 -3.68
C SER A 3 8.01 -8.82 -3.67
N ALA A 4 8.20 -8.23 -2.50
CA ALA A 4 8.35 -6.80 -2.31
C ALA A 4 9.76 -6.45 -1.84
N GLY A 5 10.34 -5.38 -2.38
CA GLY A 5 11.63 -4.84 -1.91
C GLY A 5 11.49 -4.11 -0.57
N TYR A 6 10.28 -3.65 -0.26
CA TYR A 6 9.94 -2.95 0.97
C TYR A 6 8.69 -3.55 1.60
N LEU A 7 8.73 -3.80 2.91
CA LEU A 7 7.62 -4.27 3.71
C LEU A 7 7.70 -3.60 5.09
N GLU A 8 6.61 -2.96 5.51
CA GLU A 8 6.56 -2.28 6.81
C GLU A 8 5.25 -2.59 7.54
N GLN A 9 5.37 -2.84 8.85
CA GLN A 9 4.21 -3.02 9.73
C GLN A 9 3.57 -1.66 10.04
N ILE A 10 2.25 -1.55 9.83
CA ILE A 10 1.50 -0.32 10.11
C ILE A 10 0.79 -0.33 11.47
N GLY A 11 0.58 -1.51 12.04
CA GLY A 11 0.02 -1.64 13.38
C GLY A 11 -0.67 -2.96 13.66
N ALA A 12 -1.12 -3.11 14.90
CA ALA A 12 -1.99 -4.18 15.36
C ALA A 12 -3.40 -3.64 15.60
N PHE A 13 -4.38 -4.20 14.92
CA PHE A 13 -5.78 -3.78 14.92
C PHE A 13 -6.59 -4.84 15.67
N GLY A 14 -6.96 -4.53 16.92
CA GLY A 14 -7.55 -5.50 17.85
C GLY A 14 -8.85 -5.04 18.51
N ARG A 15 -9.56 -4.07 17.90
CA ARG A 15 -10.85 -3.59 18.40
C ARG A 15 -11.81 -4.79 18.54
N PRO A 16 -12.48 -5.00 19.70
CA PRO A 16 -13.22 -6.23 19.97
C PRO A 16 -14.27 -6.62 18.91
N ASP A 17 -14.88 -5.62 18.28
CA ASP A 17 -15.95 -5.75 17.29
C ASP A 17 -15.45 -5.44 15.86
N ARG A 18 -14.14 -5.55 15.59
CA ARG A 18 -13.62 -5.35 14.22
C ARG A 18 -14.09 -6.44 13.24
N ASP A 19 -14.23 -7.66 13.73
CA ASP A 19 -14.79 -8.79 12.98
C ASP A 19 -16.06 -9.23 13.72
N PRO A 20 -17.23 -9.27 13.04
CA PRO A 20 -18.49 -9.62 13.69
C PRO A 20 -18.62 -11.10 14.03
N ARG A 21 -17.69 -11.96 13.57
CA ARG A 21 -17.77 -13.41 13.73
C ARG A 21 -17.06 -13.90 14.99
N GLU A 22 -15.89 -13.36 15.27
CA GLU A 22 -15.03 -13.79 16.38
C GLU A 22 -14.02 -12.70 16.79
N ARG A 23 -13.30 -12.94 17.90
CA ARG A 23 -12.25 -12.01 18.33
C ARG A 23 -11.00 -12.21 17.49
N VAL A 24 -10.79 -11.30 16.54
CA VAL A 24 -9.58 -11.28 15.68
C VAL A 24 -8.69 -10.09 16.04
N ILE A 25 -7.38 -10.33 16.14
CA ILE A 25 -6.35 -9.27 16.14
C ILE A 25 -5.58 -9.38 14.83
N SER A 26 -5.58 -8.32 14.04
CA SER A 26 -4.89 -8.28 12.76
C SER A 26 -3.62 -7.45 12.86
N VAL A 27 -2.47 -8.02 12.50
CA VAL A 27 -1.23 -7.26 12.31
C VAL A 27 -1.11 -6.93 10.83
N ALA A 28 -1.22 -5.65 10.49
CA ALA A 28 -1.24 -5.21 9.10
C ALA A 28 0.13 -4.69 8.66
N TYR A 29 0.41 -4.88 7.37
CA TYR A 29 1.61 -4.43 6.68
C TYR A 29 1.24 -3.71 5.39
N PHE A 30 2.09 -2.80 4.92
CA PHE A 30 2.08 -2.38 3.51
C PHE A 30 3.40 -2.74 2.85
N ALA A 31 3.37 -2.90 1.54
CA ALA A 31 4.52 -3.22 0.72
C ALA A 31 4.61 -2.26 -0.46
N LEU A 32 5.84 -1.93 -0.87
CA LEU A 32 6.10 -1.17 -2.09
C LEU A 32 6.71 -2.11 -3.13
N ILE A 33 6.08 -2.14 -4.31
CA ILE A 33 6.42 -3.06 -5.39
C ILE A 33 6.46 -2.23 -6.68
N PRO A 34 7.59 -2.23 -7.43
CA PRO A 34 7.64 -1.60 -8.74
C PRO A 34 6.57 -2.18 -9.66
N SER A 35 5.84 -1.33 -10.38
CA SER A 35 4.73 -1.74 -11.26
C SER A 35 5.14 -2.80 -12.28
N GLY A 36 6.34 -2.70 -12.85
CA GLY A 36 6.89 -3.67 -13.81
C GLY A 36 7.20 -5.06 -13.24
N ARG A 37 7.12 -5.25 -11.91
CA ARG A 37 7.34 -6.55 -11.24
C ARG A 37 6.06 -7.16 -10.67
N LEU A 38 4.91 -6.52 -10.85
CA LEU A 38 3.68 -6.95 -10.21
C LEU A 38 2.87 -7.87 -11.14
N ALA A 39 2.90 -9.17 -10.86
CA ALA A 39 1.99 -10.16 -11.43
C ALA A 39 0.91 -10.50 -10.39
N ILE A 40 -0.28 -9.89 -10.53
CA ILE A 40 -1.40 -10.18 -9.63
C ILE A 40 -2.05 -11.50 -10.04
N GLN A 41 -2.11 -12.43 -9.09
CA GLN A 41 -2.84 -13.67 -9.25
C GLN A 41 -3.51 -14.02 -7.92
N ALA A 42 -4.81 -14.27 -7.96
CA ALA A 42 -5.54 -14.79 -6.82
C ALA A 42 -5.02 -16.20 -6.45
N ALA A 43 -5.04 -16.53 -5.17
CA ALA A 43 -4.54 -17.79 -4.66
C ALA A 43 -5.52 -18.40 -3.65
N SER A 44 -5.09 -19.43 -2.91
CA SER A 44 -5.86 -20.27 -1.98
C SER A 44 -7.07 -19.65 -1.28
N ASP A 45 -6.92 -18.44 -0.74
CA ASP A 45 -7.86 -17.75 0.14
C ASP A 45 -8.63 -16.61 -0.56
N ALA A 46 -8.38 -16.37 -1.84
CA ALA A 46 -9.00 -15.30 -2.62
C ALA A 46 -9.55 -15.83 -3.94
N LYS A 47 -10.80 -15.49 -4.25
CA LYS A 47 -11.43 -15.82 -5.53
C LYS A 47 -10.90 -14.96 -6.69
N ASP A 48 -10.55 -13.71 -6.40
CA ASP A 48 -10.08 -12.73 -7.38
C ASP A 48 -9.08 -11.77 -6.72
N ALA A 49 -8.21 -11.17 -7.52
CA ALA A 49 -7.24 -10.18 -7.10
C ALA A 49 -7.04 -9.15 -8.23
N ARG A 50 -7.14 -7.87 -7.90
CA ARG A 50 -7.07 -6.77 -8.88
C ARG A 50 -6.33 -5.57 -8.31
N LEU A 51 -5.82 -4.75 -9.22
CA LEU A 51 -5.31 -3.42 -8.91
C LEU A 51 -6.46 -2.41 -8.94
N PHE A 52 -6.48 -1.53 -7.95
CA PHE A 52 -7.39 -0.40 -7.86
C PHE A 52 -6.58 0.88 -7.73
N ASN A 53 -7.06 1.96 -8.33
CA ASN A 53 -6.55 3.29 -7.99
C ASN A 53 -6.90 3.58 -6.53
N LEU A 54 -5.98 4.22 -5.79
CA LEU A 54 -6.19 4.50 -4.36
C LEU A 54 -7.41 5.39 -4.09
N ASP A 55 -7.82 6.18 -5.08
CA ASP A 55 -9.00 7.05 -4.99
C ASP A 55 -10.28 6.38 -5.54
N GLU A 56 -10.18 5.14 -6.05
CA GLU A 56 -11.29 4.37 -6.64
C GLU A 56 -11.38 2.94 -6.04
N VAL A 57 -11.07 2.82 -4.75
CA VAL A 57 -11.12 1.54 -4.03
C VAL A 57 -12.58 1.21 -3.68
N PRO A 58 -13.05 -0.03 -3.92
CA PRO A 58 -14.41 -0.44 -3.55
C PRO A 58 -14.58 -0.49 -2.03
N ASP A 59 -15.82 -0.70 -1.57
CA ASP A 59 -16.09 -0.95 -0.15
C ASP A 59 -15.24 -2.12 0.36
N LEU A 60 -14.43 -1.83 1.36
CA LEU A 60 -13.52 -2.79 1.95
C LEU A 60 -14.15 -3.46 3.17
N ALA A 61 -13.84 -4.75 3.35
CA ALA A 61 -14.34 -5.52 4.49
C ALA A 61 -13.86 -4.97 5.84
N PHE A 62 -14.67 -5.15 6.87
CA PHE A 62 -14.32 -4.88 8.27
C PHE A 62 -13.79 -3.44 8.46
N ASP A 63 -12.60 -3.30 9.05
CA ASP A 63 -11.89 -2.05 9.26
C ASP A 63 -10.76 -1.82 8.24
N HIS A 64 -10.76 -2.51 7.09
CA HIS A 64 -9.68 -2.40 6.11
C HIS A 64 -9.57 -1.00 5.50
N ALA A 65 -10.66 -0.24 5.36
CA ALA A 65 -10.61 1.16 4.96
C ALA A 65 -9.82 2.03 5.96
N LYS A 66 -9.86 1.70 7.26
CA LYS A 66 -9.00 2.35 8.26
C LYS A 66 -7.54 1.95 8.08
N MET A 67 -7.25 0.67 7.86
CA MET A 67 -5.89 0.19 7.61
C MET A 67 -5.27 0.85 6.37
N LEU A 68 -6.03 0.95 5.27
CA LEU A 68 -5.59 1.60 4.04
C LEU A 68 -5.25 3.08 4.26
N ARG A 69 -6.10 3.82 4.99
CA ARG A 69 -5.81 5.21 5.36
C ARG A 69 -4.53 5.32 6.19
N TYR A 70 -4.35 4.45 7.18
CA TYR A 70 -3.11 4.41 7.97
C TYR A 70 -1.87 4.14 7.11
N ALA A 71 -1.97 3.22 6.15
CA ALA A 71 -0.89 2.93 5.22
C ALA A 71 -0.57 4.15 4.32
N ARG A 72 -1.58 4.85 3.81
CA ARG A 72 -1.41 6.05 2.98
C ARG A 72 -0.71 7.17 3.75
N GLU A 73 -1.15 7.44 4.99
CA GLU A 73 -0.50 8.46 5.82
C GLU A 73 0.92 8.04 6.20
N ARG A 74 1.16 6.77 6.54
CA ARG A 74 2.52 6.27 6.82
C ARG A 74 3.44 6.42 5.61
N LEU A 75 2.95 6.16 4.39
CA LEU A 75 3.73 6.34 3.17
C LEU A 75 4.08 7.82 2.94
N LYS A 76 3.15 8.74 3.22
CA LYS A 76 3.43 10.19 3.16
C LYS A 76 4.48 10.62 4.17
N ASP A 77 4.37 10.15 5.42
CA ASP A 77 5.37 10.43 6.48
C ASP A 77 6.77 9.94 6.10
N LYS A 78 6.85 8.95 5.20
CA LYS A 78 8.09 8.37 4.68
C LYS A 78 8.54 8.97 3.34
N ALA A 79 7.78 9.90 2.76
CA ALA A 79 8.10 10.47 1.45
C ALA A 79 9.45 11.19 1.44
N ASP A 80 9.86 11.77 2.56
CA ASP A 80 11.15 12.46 2.71
C ASP A 80 12.35 11.50 2.79
N ASP A 81 12.12 10.18 2.82
CA ASP A 81 13.17 9.16 2.79
C ASP A 81 13.33 8.59 1.37
N PRO A 82 14.41 8.98 0.65
CA PRO A 82 14.66 8.46 -0.70
C PRO A 82 14.79 6.94 -0.73
N ALA A 83 15.24 6.30 0.35
CA ALA A 83 15.39 4.84 0.40
C ALA A 83 14.03 4.12 0.33
N VAL A 84 12.95 4.78 0.74
CA VAL A 84 11.57 4.28 0.63
C VAL A 84 11.01 4.59 -0.76
N VAL A 85 11.08 5.84 -1.19
CA VAL A 85 10.48 6.27 -2.47
C VAL A 85 11.10 5.55 -3.66
N LEU A 86 12.42 5.33 -3.65
CA LEU A 86 13.11 4.61 -4.71
C LEU A 86 12.69 3.13 -4.85
N GLN A 87 12.05 2.54 -3.84
CA GLN A 87 11.51 1.17 -3.92
C GLN A 87 10.31 1.05 -4.88
N LEU A 88 9.66 2.18 -5.21
CA LEU A 88 8.60 2.25 -6.21
C LEU A 88 9.15 2.41 -7.63
N MET A 89 10.41 2.82 -7.77
CA MET A 89 11.01 3.14 -9.04
C MET A 89 11.57 1.88 -9.73
N PRO A 90 11.53 1.82 -11.07
CA PRO A 90 12.30 0.82 -11.82
C PRO A 90 13.82 1.04 -11.64
N ALA A 91 14.65 0.11 -12.13
CA ALA A 91 16.11 0.21 -12.02
C ALA A 91 16.69 1.46 -12.70
N THR A 92 16.00 1.98 -13.71
CA THR A 92 16.35 3.22 -14.41
C THR A 92 15.08 4.03 -14.60
N PHE A 93 15.13 5.32 -14.29
CA PHE A 93 14.01 6.24 -14.38
C PHE A 93 14.51 7.64 -14.72
N THR A 94 13.63 8.46 -15.25
CA THR A 94 13.84 9.89 -15.50
C THR A 94 13.51 10.71 -14.25
N LEU A 95 14.04 11.94 -14.17
CA LEU A 95 13.68 12.88 -13.10
C LEU A 95 12.17 13.19 -13.09
N THR A 96 11.54 13.26 -14.26
CA THR A 96 10.09 13.48 -14.37
C THR A 96 9.28 12.32 -13.79
N GLU A 97 9.71 11.08 -13.99
CA GLU A 97 9.07 9.91 -13.37
C GLU A 97 9.24 9.93 -11.85
N LEU A 98 10.43 10.30 -11.36
CA LEU A 98 10.68 10.45 -9.92
C LEU A 98 9.78 11.53 -9.31
N GLN A 99 9.73 12.73 -9.92
CA GLN A 99 8.86 13.82 -9.48
C GLN A 99 7.40 13.36 -9.42
N ARG A 100 6.90 12.68 -10.46
CA ARG A 100 5.52 12.20 -10.49
C ARG A 100 5.22 11.22 -9.36
N VAL A 101 6.16 10.35 -8.98
CA VAL A 101 5.96 9.44 -7.84
C VAL A 101 5.88 10.22 -6.53
N PHE A 102 6.74 11.23 -6.33
CA PHE A 102 6.64 12.11 -5.16
C PHE A 102 5.29 12.84 -5.10
N GLU A 103 4.84 13.41 -6.21
CA GLU A 103 3.57 14.12 -6.28
C GLU A 103 2.37 13.21 -5.96
N LEU A 104 2.40 11.97 -6.45
CA LEU A 104 1.38 10.96 -6.16
C LEU A 104 1.36 10.55 -4.67
N ILE A 105 2.54 10.38 -4.07
CA ILE A 105 2.65 10.06 -2.64
C ILE A 105 2.12 11.23 -1.80
N LEU A 106 2.59 12.45 -2.09
CA LEU A 106 2.25 13.66 -1.34
C LEU A 106 0.81 14.14 -1.61
N GLY A 107 0.22 13.74 -2.74
CA GLY A 107 -1.11 14.17 -3.17
C GLY A 107 -1.17 15.63 -3.61
N ARG A 108 -0.04 16.20 -4.06
CA ARG A 108 0.09 17.59 -4.55
C ARG A 108 1.20 17.70 -5.58
N ALA A 109 1.11 18.70 -6.45
CA ALA A 109 2.21 19.04 -7.36
C ALA A 109 3.44 19.56 -6.60
N LEU A 110 4.62 19.34 -7.17
CA LEU A 110 5.89 19.93 -6.73
C LEU A 110 6.31 20.99 -7.76
N ASP A 111 6.57 22.21 -7.27
CA ASP A 111 6.98 23.36 -8.08
C ASP A 111 8.48 23.35 -8.40
#